data_AF-A0A940ZQG3-F1
#
_entry.id   AF-A0A940ZQG3-F1
#
_cell.length_a   1.000
_cell.length_b   1.000
_cell.length_c   1.000
_cell.angle_alpha   90.00
_cell.angle_beta   90.00
_cell.angle_gamma   90.00
#
_symmetry.space_group_name_H-M   'P 1'
#
loop_
_entity.id
_entity.type
_entity.pdbx_description
1 polymer ?
#
loop_
_entity_poly.entity_id
_entity_poly.type
_entity_poly.pdbx_seq_one_letter_code
_entity_poly.pdbx_strand_id
1 'polypeptide(L)' 'MEGLMDPREKMIFALDVDHFEEAQQLVMEFKDHVGMFKVGKQLFTQCGPKIVDYIKLKNSKVFLDLKYHDIP' A
#
# COMPACT_ATOMS: atom_id res chain seq x y z
N MET A 1 23.21 4.28 20.06
CA MET A 1 22.39 3.09 20.31
C MET A 1 21.53 2.91 19.07
N GLU A 2 21.98 2.11 18.11
CA GLU A 2 21.16 1.78 16.93
C GLU A 2 19.87 1.14 17.44
N GLY A 3 18.76 1.86 17.32
CA GLY A 3 17.45 1.32 17.64
C GLY A 3 17.21 0.13 16.74
N LEU A 4 16.97 -1.05 17.33
CA LEU A 4 16.55 -2.24 16.60
C LEU A 4 15.37 -1.87 15.70
N MET A 5 15.57 -1.99 14.39
CA MET A 5 14.55 -1.74 13.38
C MET A 5 13.36 -2.66 13.66
N ASP A 6 12.16 -2.09 13.78
CA ASP A 6 10.92 -2.86 13.87
C ASP A 6 10.84 -3.84 12.69
N PRO A 7 10.73 -5.17 12.91
CA PRO A 7 10.67 -6.15 11.84
C PRO A 7 9.57 -5.86 10.79
N ARG A 8 8.47 -5.23 11.20
CA ARG A 8 7.37 -4.84 10.31
C ARG A 8 7.82 -3.87 9.23
N GLU A 9 8.78 -3.00 9.52
CA GLU A 9 9.35 -2.03 8.55
C GLU A 9 10.08 -2.71 7.39
N LYS A 10 10.40 -4.01 7.50
CA LYS A 10 10.99 -4.81 6.41
C LYS A 10 9.93 -5.50 5.55
N MET A 11 8.65 -5.39 5.90
CA MET A 11 7.55 -6.06 5.20
C MET A 11 6.75 -5.07 4.35
N ILE A 12 6.56 -5.43 3.09
CA ILE A 12 5.67 -4.75 2.16
C ILE A 12 4.52 -5.70 1.83
N PHE A 13 3.29 -5.27 2.10
CA PHE A 13 2.09 -6.05 1.78
C PHE A 13 1.53 -5.65 0.42
N ALA A 14 1.41 -6.60 -0.50
CA ALA A 14 0.81 -6.37 -1.81
C ALA A 14 -0.73 -6.38 -1.73
N LEU A 15 -1.38 -5.28 -2.12
CA LEU A 15 -2.83 -5.24 -2.28
C LEU A 15 -3.21 -5.80 -3.65
N ASP A 16 -3.17 -7.13 -3.77
CA ASP A 16 -3.50 -7.86 -5.00
C ASP A 16 -5.00 -8.18 -5.04
N VAL A 17 -5.80 -7.11 -5.09
CA VAL A 17 -7.27 -7.14 -5.20
C VAL A 17 -7.72 -6.07 -6.20
N ASP A 18 -8.95 -6.20 -6.71
CA ASP A 18 -9.46 -5.35 -7.78
C ASP A 18 -10.31 -4.19 -7.24
N HIS A 19 -11.05 -4.45 -6.17
CA HIS A 19 -12.04 -3.53 -5.64
C HIS A 19 -11.52 -2.72 -4.45
N PHE A 20 -12.05 -1.51 -4.33
CA PHE A 20 -11.63 -0.59 -3.27
C PHE A 20 -12.00 -1.13 -1.89
N GLU A 21 -13.19 -1.70 -1.77
CA GLU A 21 -13.74 -2.22 -0.52
C GLU A 21 -12.87 -3.36 0.04
N GLU A 22 -12.44 -4.28 -0.81
CA GLU A 22 -11.51 -5.36 -0.44
C GLU A 22 -10.15 -4.81 -0.01
N ALA A 23 -9.62 -3.84 -0.75
CA ALA A 23 -8.35 -3.19 -0.39
C ALA A 23 -8.46 -2.47 0.96
N GLN A 24 -9.59 -1.84 1.26
CA GLN A 24 -9.83 -1.17 2.54
C GLN A 24 -9.82 -2.16 3.72
N GLN A 25 -10.43 -3.33 3.54
CA GLN A 25 -10.46 -4.39 4.54
C GLN A 25 -9.04 -4.88 4.84
N LEU A 26 -8.27 -5.22 3.81
CA LEU A 26 -6.88 -5.68 3.95
C LEU A 26 -6.00 -4.61 4.60
N VAL A 27 -6.14 -3.34 4.21
CA VAL A 27 -5.38 -2.25 4.86
C VAL A 27 -5.70 -2.17 6.35
N MET A 28 -6.97 -2.27 6.74
CA MET A 28 -7.35 -2.22 8.16
C MET A 28 -6.85 -3.42 8.95
N GLU A 29 -6.83 -4.60 8.34
CA GLU A 29 -6.35 -5.84 8.95
C GLU A 29 -4.82 -5.82 9.14
N PHE A 30 -4.07 -5.33 8.15
CA PHE A 30 -2.61 -5.44 8.13
C PHE A 30 -1.85 -4.17 8.49
N LYS A 31 -2.50 -3.00 8.67
CA LYS A 31 -1.81 -1.72 8.92
C LYS A 31 -0.84 -1.72 10.10
N ASP A 32 -1.13 -2.54 11.12
CA ASP A 32 -0.30 -2.66 12.33
C ASP A 32 0.70 -3.84 12.25
N HIS A 33 0.76 -4.52 11.10
CA HIS A 33 1.59 -5.71 10.88
C HIS A 33 2.68 -5.50 9.81
N VAL A 34 2.57 -4.45 8.99
CA VAL A 34 3.50 -4.19 7.88
C VAL A 34 3.94 -2.74 7.84
N GLY A 35 5.13 -2.49 7.30
CA GLY A 35 5.67 -1.14 7.16
C GLY A 35 5.03 -0.35 6.04
N MET A 36 4.54 -1.03 4.99
CA MET A 36 4.04 -0.38 3.78
C MET A 36 3.10 -1.27 2.98
N PHE A 37 2.14 -0.66 2.28
CA PHE A 37 1.31 -1.34 1.29
C PHE A 37 1.79 -1.04 -0.13
N LYS A 38 1.91 -2.06 -0.97
CA LYS A 38 2.16 -1.93 -2.41
C LYS A 38 0.82 -1.87 -3.15
N VAL A 39 0.58 -0.78 -3.88
CA VAL A 39 -0.56 -0.63 -4.78
C VAL A 39 -0.07 -0.83 -6.22
N GLY A 40 -0.59 -1.86 -6.89
CA GLY A 40 -0.26 -2.16 -8.29
C GLY A 40 -1.12 -1.38 -9.30
N LYS A 41 -0.72 -1.45 -10.58
CA LYS A 41 -1.41 -0.78 -11.71
C LYS A 41 -2.90 -1.11 -11.81
N GLN A 42 -3.30 -2.36 -11.57
CA GLN A 42 -4.70 -2.82 -11.70
C GLN A 42 -5.61 -2.10 -10.71
N LEU A 43 -5.35 -2.28 -9.41
CA LEU A 43 -6.08 -1.60 -8.33
C LEU A 43 -6.05 -0.08 -8.51
N PHE A 44 -4.91 0.50 -8.89
CA PHE A 44 -4.79 1.95 -9.08
C PHE A 44 -5.59 2.46 -10.29
N THR A 45 -5.62 1.74 -11.41
CA THR A 45 -6.37 2.18 -12.61
C THR A 45 -7.87 2.12 -12.35
N GLN A 46 -8.32 1.11 -11.58
CA GLN A 46 -9.73 0.94 -11.24
C GLN A 46 -10.20 1.91 -10.15
N CYS A 47 -9.39 2.10 -9.10
CA CYS A 47 -9.77 2.93 -7.96
C CYS A 47 -9.33 4.39 -8.10
N GLY A 48 -8.30 4.66 -8.90
CA GLY A 48 -7.63 5.94 -8.95
C GLY A 48 -6.86 6.25 -7.65
N PRO A 49 -6.54 7.53 -7.39
CA PRO A 49 -5.76 7.95 -6.23
C PRO A 49 -6.43 7.69 -4.87
N LYS A 50 -7.74 7.43 -4.83
CA LYS A 50 -8.49 7.23 -3.57
C LYS A 50 -7.91 6.13 -2.68
N ILE A 51 -7.30 5.10 -3.25
CA ILE A 51 -6.63 4.03 -2.47
C ILE A 51 -5.36 4.53 -1.79
N VAL A 52 -4.60 5.40 -2.46
CA VAL A 52 -3.41 6.03 -1.89
C VAL A 52 -3.81 6.95 -0.74
N ASP A 53 -4.86 7.75 -0.93
CA ASP A 53 -5.37 8.65 0.10
C ASP A 53 -5.89 7.89 1.32
N TYR A 54 -6.60 6.79 1.08
CA TYR A 54 -7.08 5.92 2.16
C TYR A 54 -5.94 5.32 2.98
N ILE A 55 -4.90 4.76 2.34
CA ILE A 55 -3.75 4.18 3.04
C ILE A 55 -3.05 5.24 3.91
N LYS A 56 -2.86 6.46 3.37
CA LYS A 56 -2.26 7.58 4.10
C LYS A 56 -3.13 8.03 5.27
N LEU A 57 -4.45 8.09 5.09
CA LEU A 57 -5.41 8.42 6.15
C LEU A 57 -5.33 7.43 7.34
N LYS A 58 -4.92 6.17 7.08
CA LYS A 58 -4.70 5.15 8.12
C LYS A 58 -3.30 5.20 8.75
N ASN A 59 -2.52 6.25 8.49
CA ASN A 59 -1.13 6.42 8.94
C ASN A 59 -0.19 5.30 8.45
N SER A 60 -0.48 4.69 7.31
CA SER A 60 0.36 3.67 6.68
C SER A 60 1.15 4.23 5.50
N LYS A 61 2.32 3.66 5.22
CA LYS A 61 3.12 4.01 4.03
C LYS A 61 2.57 3.30 2.80
N VAL A 62 2.80 3.90 1.63
CA VAL A 62 2.36 3.37 0.34
C VAL A 62 3.52 3.34 -0.66
N PHE A 63 3.70 2.20 -1.32
CA PHE A 63 4.56 2.03 -2.48
C PHE A 63 3.69 1.88 -3.71
N LEU A 64 3.78 2.86 -4.61
CA LEU A 64 2.97 2.90 -5.83
C LEU A 64 3.75 2.23 -6.97
N ASP A 65 3.36 1.01 -7.33
CA ASP A 65 4.08 0.14 -8.26
C ASP A 65 3.29 -0.01 -9.58
N LEU A 66 3.20 1.09 -10.32
CA LEU A 66 2.39 1.17 -11.55
C LEU A 66 3.13 0.67 -12.79
N LYS A 67 4.46 0.57 -12.71
CA LYS A 67 5.34 0.18 -13.83
C LYS A 67 5.03 1.00 -15.10
N TYR A 68 4.81 2.31 -14.93
CA TYR A 68 4.74 3.21 -16.06
C TYR A 68 6.17 3.44 -16.56
N HIS A 69 6.42 2.98 -17.78
CA HIS A 69 7.70 3.09 -18.47
C HIS A 69 7.59 4.01 -19.69
N ASP A 70 6.64 4.96 -19.63
CA ASP A 70 6.36 5.89 -20.71
C ASP A 70 7.31 7.10 -20.66
N ILE A 71 7.37 7.87 -21.75
CA ILE A 71 8.26 9.04 -21.87
C ILE A 71 7.86 10.16 -20.89
N PRO A 72 8.83 10.91 -20.31
CA PRO A 72 8.55 12.03 -19.40
C PRO A 72 7.87 13.24 -20.06
#